data_AF-A0A528B4D4-F1
#
_entry.id   AF-A0A528B4D4-F1
#
_cell.length_a   1.000
_cell.length_b   1.000
_cell.length_c   1.000
_cell.angle_alpha   90.00
_cell.angle_beta   90.00
_cell.angle_gamma   90.00
#
_symmetry.space_group_name_H-M   'P 1'
#
loop_
_entity.id
_entity.type
_entity.pdbx_description
1 polymer ?
#
loop_
_entity_poly.entity_id
_entity_poly.type
_entity_poly.pdbx_seq_one_letter_code
_entity_poly.pdbx_strand_id
1 'polypeptide(L)'
;TLPVWVLLIVIAGLLISQVATLYIVSRDRAAANDVVDLYRLNDRAFSLVQLMHNASPEGRKATASGLSNATYALTVSDMPAVTSSIAGDDELAELEDILVGRLSKFGITDARVRRDPATREADDAGGASEGGDVGQVERDLLVLAVDFAQSDKLTASL
;
A
#
# COMPACT_ATOMS: atom_id res chain seq x y z
N THR A 1 50.38 -15.28 -21.57
CA THR A 1 49.66 -14.66 -20.44
C THR A 1 48.51 -13.86 -21.02
N LEU A 2 47.27 -14.10 -20.60
CA LEU A 2 46.11 -13.38 -21.12
C LEU A 2 46.18 -11.93 -20.60
N PRO A 3 46.03 -10.89 -21.45
CA PRO A 3 46.20 -9.51 -20.99
C PRO A 3 45.13 -9.13 -19.96
N VAL A 4 45.54 -8.55 -18.84
CA VAL A 4 44.65 -8.13 -17.74
C VAL A 4 43.50 -7.23 -18.22
N TRP A 5 43.73 -6.41 -19.24
CA TRP A 5 42.71 -5.52 -19.81
C TRP A 5 41.54 -6.29 -20.44
N VAL A 6 41.77 -7.47 -21.02
CA VAL A 6 40.71 -8.32 -21.59
C VAL A 6 39.82 -8.87 -20.46
N LEU A 7 40.43 -9.30 -19.35
CA LEU A 7 39.70 -9.79 -18.18
C LEU A 7 38.80 -8.69 -17.60
N LEU A 8 39.30 -7.46 -17.49
CA LEU A 8 38.51 -6.33 -17.00
C LEU A 8 37.30 -6.03 -17.88
N ILE A 9 37.46 -6.09 -19.21
CA ILE A 9 36.33 -5.89 -20.13
C ILE A 9 35.27 -6.98 -19.96
N VAL A 10 35.68 -8.24 -19.84
CA VAL A 10 34.75 -9.36 -19.65
C VAL A 10 33.99 -9.22 -18.32
N ILE A 11 34.68 -8.89 -17.22
CA ILE A 11 34.05 -8.67 -15.93
C ILE A 11 33.07 -7.49 -15.99
N ALA A 12 33.46 -6.38 -16.62
CA ALA A 12 32.57 -5.23 -16.79
C ALA A 12 31.30 -5.59 -17.58
N GLY A 13 31.45 -6.34 -18.68
CA GLY A 13 30.30 -6.82 -19.46
C GLY A 13 29.38 -7.73 -18.66
N LEU A 14 29.94 -8.64 -17.85
CA LEU A 14 29.17 -9.51 -16.96
C LEU A 14 28.44 -8.72 -15.88
N LEU A 15 29.09 -7.74 -15.24
CA LEU A 15 28.47 -6.90 -14.23
C LEU A 15 27.32 -6.06 -14.82
N ILE A 16 27.50 -5.47 -16.00
CA ILE A 16 26.44 -4.71 -16.68
C ILE A 16 25.25 -5.62 -16.98
N SER A 17 25.50 -6.83 -17.50
CA SER A 17 24.43 -7.80 -17.77
C SER A 17 23.69 -8.19 -16.49
N GLN A 18 24.40 -8.45 -15.40
CA GLN A 18 23.79 -8.84 -14.12
C GLN A 18 22.95 -7.71 -13.51
N VAL A 19 23.46 -6.48 -13.53
CA VAL A 19 22.72 -5.30 -13.04
C VAL A 19 21.48 -5.05 -13.90
N ALA A 20 21.59 -5.18 -15.23
CA ALA A 20 20.44 -5.04 -16.12
C ALA A 20 19.37 -6.11 -15.86
N THR A 21 19.77 -7.37 -15.72
CA THR A 21 18.84 -8.46 -15.38
C THR A 21 18.17 -8.22 -14.03
N LEU A 22 18.94 -7.85 -13.01
CA LEU A 22 18.41 -7.56 -11.68
C LEU A 22 17.43 -6.38 -11.72
N TYR A 23 17.77 -5.32 -12.45
CA TYR A 23 16.91 -4.16 -12.62
C TYR A 23 15.58 -4.53 -13.26
N ILE A 24 15.59 -5.31 -14.35
CA ILE A 24 14.36 -5.77 -15.02
C ILE A 24 13.49 -6.59 -14.06
N VAL A 25 14.08 -7.59 -13.38
CA VAL A 25 13.33 -8.43 -12.43
C VAL A 25 12.76 -7.61 -11.27
N SER A 26 13.51 -6.62 -10.77
CA SER A 26 13.03 -5.73 -9.70
C SER A 26 11.84 -4.89 -10.16
N ARG A 27 11.88 -4.38 -11.40
CA ARG A 27 10.82 -3.58 -11.99
C ARG A 27 9.56 -4.41 -12.26
N ASP A 28 9.72 -5.61 -12.81
CA ASP A 28 8.61 -6.53 -13.06
C ASP A 28 7.94 -6.95 -11.75
N ARG A 29 8.73 -7.18 -10.69
CA ARG A 29 8.18 -7.47 -9.36
C ARG A 29 7.42 -6.28 -8.78
N ALA A 30 7.94 -5.06 -8.92
CA ALA A 30 7.26 -3.86 -8.46
C ALA A 30 5.91 -3.69 -9.16
N ALA A 31 5.87 -3.83 -10.49
CA ALA A 31 4.63 -3.76 -11.26
C ALA A 31 3.63 -4.88 -10.89
N ALA A 32 4.12 -6.11 -10.69
CA ALA A 32 3.27 -7.23 -10.30
C ALA A 32 2.68 -7.05 -8.89
N ASN A 33 3.47 -6.54 -7.94
CA ASN A 33 3.00 -6.25 -6.59
C ASN A 33 1.94 -5.15 -6.61
N ASP A 34 2.13 -4.13 -7.45
CA ASP A 34 1.22 -3.00 -7.53
C ASP A 34 -0.19 -3.43 -7.94
N VAL A 35 -0.28 -4.25 -8.99
CA VAL A 35 -1.56 -4.83 -9.43
C VAL A 35 -2.24 -5.61 -8.30
N VAL A 36 -1.48 -6.41 -7.54
CA VAL A 36 -2.02 -7.17 -6.40
C VAL A 36 -2.57 -6.25 -5.32
N ASP A 37 -1.91 -5.13 -5.06
CA ASP A 37 -2.35 -4.17 -4.04
C ASP A 37 -3.62 -3.41 -4.46
N LEU A 38 -3.79 -3.11 -5.76
CA LEU A 38 -5.05 -2.58 -6.31
C LEU A 38 -6.21 -3.59 -6.12
N TYR A 39 -5.99 -4.87 -6.40
CA TYR A 39 -6.99 -5.92 -6.15
C TYR A 39 -7.34 -6.06 -4.67
N ARG A 40 -6.33 -6.04 -3.79
CA ARG A 40 -6.54 -6.08 -2.34
C ARG A 40 -7.34 -4.88 -1.86
N LEU A 41 -7.09 -3.68 -2.40
CA LEU A 41 -7.87 -2.49 -2.07
C LEU A 41 -9.33 -2.69 -2.47
N ASN A 42 -9.58 -3.21 -3.68
CA ASN A 42 -10.94 -3.49 -4.17
C ASN A 42 -11.71 -4.42 -3.23
N ASP A 43 -11.10 -5.54 -2.83
CA ASP A 43 -11.75 -6.53 -1.96
C ASP A 43 -11.97 -6.01 -0.53
N ARG A 44 -11.02 -5.24 0.00
CA ARG A 44 -11.16 -4.59 1.32
C ARG A 44 -12.27 -3.55 1.30
N ALA A 45 -12.32 -2.70 0.28
CA ALA A 45 -13.38 -1.70 0.10
C ALA A 45 -14.76 -2.38 0.01
N PHE A 46 -14.87 -3.44 -0.80
CA PHE A 46 -16.10 -4.21 -0.89
C PHE A 46 -16.54 -4.81 0.44
N SER A 47 -15.61 -5.45 1.15
CA SER A 47 -15.91 -6.09 2.44
C SER A 47 -16.33 -5.06 3.49
N LEU A 48 -15.67 -3.90 3.53
CA LEU A 48 -16.00 -2.81 4.43
C LEU A 48 -17.40 -2.24 4.14
N VAL A 49 -17.70 -1.94 2.87
CA VAL A 49 -19.02 -1.44 2.48
C VAL A 49 -20.10 -2.47 2.78
N GLN A 50 -19.87 -3.75 2.46
CA GLN A 50 -20.82 -4.81 2.76
C GLN A 50 -21.12 -4.93 4.26
N LEU A 51 -20.09 -4.82 5.11
CA LEU A 51 -20.24 -4.85 6.57
C LEU A 51 -21.02 -3.62 7.07
N MET A 52 -20.72 -2.44 6.55
CA MET A 52 -21.29 -1.17 7.00
C MET A 52 -22.67 -0.87 6.41
N HIS A 53 -23.05 -1.48 5.28
CA HIS A 53 -24.27 -1.13 4.54
C HIS A 53 -25.56 -1.33 5.37
N ASN A 54 -25.58 -2.31 6.27
CA ASN A 54 -26.73 -2.58 7.12
C ASN A 54 -26.76 -1.73 8.41
N ALA A 55 -25.70 -0.96 8.69
CA ALA A 55 -25.62 -0.12 9.87
C ALA A 55 -26.32 1.24 9.65
N SER A 56 -26.91 1.80 10.70
CA SER A 56 -27.47 3.15 10.66
C SER A 56 -26.37 4.18 10.33
N PRO A 57 -26.70 5.36 9.77
CA PRO A 57 -25.70 6.41 9.51
C PRO A 57 -24.87 6.79 10.75
N GLU A 58 -25.50 6.86 11.93
CA GLU A 58 -24.82 7.11 13.20
C GLU A 58 -23.91 5.95 13.61
N GLY A 59 -24.37 4.70 13.44
CA GLY A 59 -23.55 3.51 13.69
C GLY A 59 -22.34 3.41 12.78
N ARG A 60 -22.47 3.82 11.51
CA ARG A 60 -21.34 3.90 10.57
C ARG A 60 -20.30 4.93 11.02
N LYS A 61 -20.72 6.11 11.47
CA LYS A 61 -19.81 7.14 12.01
C LYS A 61 -19.09 6.68 13.27
N ALA A 62 -19.81 6.07 14.22
CA ALA A 62 -19.20 5.53 15.43
C ALA A 62 -18.18 4.43 15.11
N THR A 63 -18.49 3.56 14.14
CA THR A 63 -17.58 2.50 13.68
C THR A 63 -16.35 3.08 12.99
N ALA A 64 -16.52 4.08 12.11
CA ALA A 64 -15.43 4.78 11.46
C ALA A 64 -14.50 5.46 12.49
N SER A 65 -15.06 6.18 13.45
CA SER A 65 -14.30 6.81 14.54
C SER A 65 -13.59 5.80 15.46
N GLY A 66 -14.12 4.58 15.61
CA GLY A 66 -13.44 3.51 16.35
C GLY A 66 -12.29 2.89 15.55
N LEU A 67 -12.38 2.91 14.22
CA LEU A 67 -11.37 2.37 13.29
C LEU A 67 -10.37 3.43 12.82
N SER A 68 -10.56 4.71 13.17
CA SER A 68 -9.66 5.80 12.83
C SER A 68 -8.42 5.77 13.74
N ASN A 69 -7.43 4.96 13.40
CA ASN A 69 -6.12 5.01 14.04
C ASN A 69 -5.03 4.74 13.00
N ALA A 70 -4.15 5.72 12.81
CA ALA A 70 -3.08 5.72 11.83
C ALA A 70 -1.98 4.66 12.11
N THR A 71 -1.98 4.06 13.29
CA THR A 71 -1.06 2.98 13.69
C THR A 71 -1.49 1.63 13.12
N TYR A 72 -2.76 1.47 12.73
CA TYR A 72 -3.23 0.23 12.10
C TYR A 72 -3.02 0.25 10.59
N ALA A 73 -2.86 -0.95 10.00
CA ALA A 73 -2.73 -1.14 8.56
C ALA A 73 -3.98 -0.74 7.75
N LEU A 74 -5.10 -0.46 8.42
CA LEU A 74 -6.34 0.06 7.83
C LEU A 74 -6.88 1.15 8.75
N THR A 75 -7.14 2.33 8.18
CA THR A 75 -7.82 3.45 8.85
C THR A 75 -9.10 3.77 8.09
N VAL A 76 -10.15 4.15 8.82
CA VAL A 76 -11.44 4.55 8.24
C VAL A 76 -11.80 5.93 8.76
N SER A 77 -12.37 6.76 7.89
CA SER A 77 -12.79 8.13 8.19
C SER A 77 -14.24 8.32 7.76
N ASP A 78 -14.97 9.17 8.48
CA ASP A 78 -16.31 9.62 8.08
C ASP A 78 -16.28 10.82 7.12
N MET A 79 -15.10 11.37 6.87
CA MET A 79 -14.85 12.43 5.88
C MET A 79 -14.04 11.89 4.70
N PRO A 80 -14.33 12.36 3.47
CA PRO A 80 -13.57 11.97 2.29
C PRO A 80 -12.10 12.42 2.41
N ALA A 81 -11.18 11.47 2.32
CA ALA A 81 -9.75 11.72 2.39
C ALA A 81 -9.15 12.10 1.02
N VAL A 82 -9.81 11.68 -0.06
CA VAL A 82 -9.46 12.01 -1.45
C VAL A 82 -10.49 13.00 -1.98
N THR A 83 -10.08 14.25 -2.17
CA THR A 83 -10.95 15.34 -2.67
C THR A 83 -10.68 15.68 -4.13
N SER A 84 -9.64 15.09 -4.75
CA SER A 84 -9.36 15.27 -6.17
C SER A 84 -10.44 14.57 -7.00
N SER A 85 -10.90 15.23 -8.04
CA SER A 85 -11.80 14.64 -9.04
C SER A 85 -11.05 13.94 -10.18
N ILE A 86 -9.72 13.98 -10.16
CA ILE A 86 -8.84 13.40 -11.19
C ILE A 86 -7.98 12.34 -10.51
N ALA A 87 -8.03 11.13 -11.04
CA ALA A 87 -7.17 10.02 -10.61
C ALA A 87 -5.69 10.35 -10.88
N GLY A 88 -4.80 9.83 -10.03
CA GLY A 88 -3.36 10.10 -10.14
C GLY A 88 -2.70 9.49 -11.38
N ASP A 89 -3.23 8.37 -11.86
CA ASP A 89 -2.77 7.62 -13.02
C ASP A 89 -3.94 6.81 -13.63
N ASP A 90 -3.67 6.14 -14.75
CA ASP A 90 -4.65 5.36 -15.52
C ASP A 90 -5.15 4.13 -14.73
N GLU A 91 -4.27 3.45 -14.01
CA GLU A 91 -4.61 2.24 -13.25
C GLU A 91 -5.52 2.57 -12.05
N LEU A 92 -5.29 3.70 -11.39
CA LEU A 92 -6.17 4.23 -10.35
C LEU A 92 -7.53 4.64 -10.92
N ALA A 93 -7.57 5.25 -12.11
CA ALA A 93 -8.83 5.60 -12.76
C ALA A 93 -9.68 4.35 -13.07
N GLU A 94 -9.06 3.31 -13.61
CA GLU A 94 -9.72 2.02 -13.85
C GLU A 94 -10.22 1.39 -12.54
N LEU A 95 -9.44 1.48 -11.46
CA LEU A 95 -9.88 0.98 -10.16
C LEU A 95 -11.08 1.78 -9.60
N GLU A 96 -11.12 3.09 -9.78
CA GLU A 96 -12.29 3.92 -9.41
C GLU A 96 -13.55 3.46 -10.14
N ASP A 97 -13.47 3.22 -11.46
CA ASP A 97 -14.60 2.73 -12.26
C ASP A 97 -15.07 1.33 -11.81
N ILE A 98 -14.13 0.42 -11.54
CA ILE A 98 -14.46 -0.91 -11.01
C ILE A 98 -15.12 -0.80 -9.63
N LEU A 99 -14.62 0.06 -8.75
CA LEU A 99 -15.19 0.29 -7.42
C LEU A 99 -16.61 0.84 -7.53
N VAL A 100 -16.85 1.88 -8.33
CA VAL A 100 -18.19 2.43 -8.57
C VAL A 100 -19.11 1.34 -9.12
N GLY A 101 -18.68 0.62 -10.15
CA GLY A 101 -19.46 -0.45 -10.76
C GLY A 101 -19.88 -1.53 -9.76
N ARG A 102 -18.94 -2.02 -8.95
CA ARG A 102 -19.17 -3.10 -7.97
C ARG A 102 -19.95 -2.65 -6.73
N LEU A 103 -19.75 -1.42 -6.29
CA LEU A 103 -20.34 -0.87 -5.05
C LEU A 103 -21.66 -0.14 -5.28
N SER A 104 -22.01 0.17 -6.54
CA SER A 104 -23.29 0.78 -6.93
C SER A 104 -24.52 0.11 -6.30
N LYS A 105 -24.49 -1.22 -6.15
CA LYS A 105 -25.55 -2.02 -5.51
C LYS A 105 -25.78 -1.67 -4.03
N PHE A 106 -24.81 -1.04 -3.38
CA PHE A 106 -24.87 -0.57 -2.00
C PHE A 106 -25.20 0.93 -1.90
N GLY A 107 -25.48 1.59 -3.03
CA GLY A 107 -25.79 3.02 -3.11
C GLY A 107 -24.56 3.93 -3.21
N ILE A 108 -23.36 3.36 -3.42
CA ILE A 108 -22.13 4.13 -3.65
C ILE A 108 -22.12 4.63 -5.09
N THR A 109 -22.15 5.94 -5.27
CA THR A 109 -22.19 6.59 -6.59
C THR A 109 -20.85 7.20 -6.99
N ASP A 110 -19.94 7.37 -6.04
CA ASP A 110 -18.64 7.96 -6.26
C ASP A 110 -17.57 7.17 -5.52
N ALA A 111 -16.44 6.93 -6.16
CA ALA A 111 -15.28 6.30 -5.54
C ALA A 111 -14.02 7.03 -6.03
N ARG A 112 -13.14 7.38 -5.10
CA ARG A 112 -11.87 8.05 -5.40
C ARG A 112 -10.73 7.33 -4.73
N VAL A 113 -9.63 7.13 -5.45
CA VAL A 113 -8.44 6.42 -4.96
C VAL A 113 -7.20 7.30 -5.13
N ARG A 114 -6.37 7.34 -4.09
CA ARG A 114 -5.08 8.02 -4.10
C ARG A 114 -3.99 7.11 -3.56
N ARG A 115 -2.81 7.18 -4.18
CA ARG A 115 -1.58 6.63 -3.61
C ARG A 115 -0.93 7.67 -2.70
N ASP A 116 -0.78 7.31 -1.44
CA ASP A 116 -0.06 8.12 -0.45
C ASP A 116 1.37 7.59 -0.36
N PRO A 117 2.38 8.42 -0.69
CA PRO A 117 3.77 7.98 -0.62
C PRO A 117 4.16 7.70 0.84
N ALA A 118 5.09 6.76 1.01
CA ALA A 118 5.71 6.49 2.29
C ALA A 118 6.15 7.79 2.99
N THR A 119 5.47 8.14 4.08
CA THR A 119 5.79 9.33 4.89
C THR A 119 6.89 8.96 5.87
N ARG A 120 8.05 9.62 5.77
CA ARG A 120 9.18 9.46 6.72
C ARG A 120 8.85 9.84 8.18
N GLU A 121 7.66 10.35 8.45
CA GLU A 121 7.24 10.83 9.78
C GLU A 121 7.00 9.72 10.81
N ALA A 122 7.03 8.44 10.41
CA ALA A 122 6.97 7.32 11.36
C ALA A 122 8.26 7.13 12.19
N ASP A 123 9.34 7.87 11.89
CA ASP A 123 10.60 7.80 12.66
C ASP A 123 10.49 8.49 14.05
N ASP A 124 9.52 9.38 14.25
CA ASP A 124 9.36 10.12 15.53
C ASP A 124 8.42 9.44 16.54
N ALA A 125 7.73 8.35 16.15
CA ALA A 125 6.96 7.51 17.08
C ALA A 125 7.78 6.34 17.64
N GLY A 126 9.10 6.37 17.48
CA GLY A 126 10.07 5.45 18.05
C GLY A 126 10.23 5.60 19.56
N GLY A 127 9.13 5.47 20.31
CA GLY A 127 9.18 5.09 21.72
C GLY A 127 9.67 3.65 21.83
N ALA A 128 10.96 3.44 21.58
CA ALA A 128 11.64 2.21 21.93
C ALA A 128 11.49 2.04 23.45
N SER A 129 10.54 1.20 23.86
CA SER A 129 10.58 0.62 25.19
C SER A 129 11.75 -0.37 25.18
N GLU A 130 12.94 0.15 25.47
CA GLU A 130 14.04 -0.67 25.96
C GLU A 130 13.56 -1.37 27.24
N GLY A 131 13.46 -2.72 27.22
CA GLY A 131 13.35 -3.45 28.49
C GLY A 131 12.54 -4.76 28.54
N GLY A 132 12.22 -5.42 27.43
CA GLY A 132 11.60 -6.76 27.46
C GLY A 132 12.29 -7.72 26.52
N ASP A 133 12.50 -8.98 26.95
CA ASP A 133 13.00 -10.06 26.10
C ASP A 133 11.95 -10.39 25.03
N VAL A 134 12.01 -9.68 23.90
CA VAL A 134 11.04 -9.79 22.81
C VAL A 134 11.30 -11.10 22.04
N GLY A 135 10.29 -11.98 22.04
CA GLY A 135 10.31 -13.25 21.33
C GLY A 135 10.49 -13.07 19.81
N GLN A 136 10.87 -14.15 19.12
CA GLN A 136 11.12 -14.09 17.67
C GLN A 136 9.89 -13.63 16.86
N VAL A 137 8.70 -14.10 17.23
CA VAL A 137 7.44 -13.71 16.57
C VAL A 137 7.16 -12.22 16.75
N GLU A 138 7.39 -11.69 17.94
CA GLU A 138 7.15 -10.28 18.25
C GLU A 138 8.14 -9.38 17.49
N ARG A 139 9.40 -9.83 17.34
CA ARG A 139 10.39 -9.17 16.47
C ARG A 139 9.95 -9.18 15.01
N ASP A 140 9.47 -10.32 14.50
CA ASP A 140 8.99 -10.42 13.12
C ASP A 140 7.77 -9.51 12.89
N LEU A 141 6.86 -9.41 13.87
CA LEU A 141 5.71 -8.50 13.82
C LEU A 141 6.13 -7.02 13.92
N LEU A 142 7.13 -6.69 14.73
CA LEU A 142 7.72 -5.35 14.82
C LEU A 142 8.34 -4.94 13.48
N VAL A 143 9.12 -5.83 12.87
CA VAL A 143 9.71 -5.59 11.54
C VAL A 143 8.62 -5.37 10.50
N LEU A 144 7.56 -6.19 10.52
CA LEU A 144 6.43 -6.04 9.60
C LEU A 144 5.68 -4.71 9.81
N ALA A 145 5.49 -4.29 11.06
CA ALA A 145 4.86 -3.00 11.38
C ALA A 145 5.69 -1.81 10.88
N VAL A 146 7.02 -1.88 11.00
CA VAL A 146 7.95 -0.87 10.46
C VAL A 146 7.88 -0.83 8.94
N ASP A 147 7.87 -2.00 8.28
CA ASP A 147 7.76 -2.09 6.83
C ASP A 147 6.45 -1.47 6.31
N PHE A 148 5.32 -1.74 6.98
CA PHE A 148 4.03 -1.09 6.67
C PHE A 148 4.01 0.42 6.90
N ALA A 149 4.77 0.92 7.88
CA ALA A 149 4.87 2.35 8.12
C ALA A 149 5.64 3.06 7.01
N GLN A 150 6.62 2.36 6.41
CA GLN A 150 7.51 2.86 5.36
C GLN A 150 7.08 2.49 3.94
N SER A 151 6.00 1.72 3.77
CA SER A 151 5.46 1.38 2.46
C SER A 151 4.53 2.47 1.92
N ASP A 152 4.40 2.53 0.60
CA ASP A 152 3.34 3.29 -0.04
C ASP A 152 1.97 2.77 0.41
N LYS A 153 1.00 3.67 0.57
CA LYS A 153 -0.35 3.37 1.04
C LYS A 153 -1.35 3.72 -0.04
N LEU A 154 -2.49 3.04 -0.02
CA LEU A 154 -3.63 3.35 -0.89
C LEU A 154 -4.79 3.82 -0.02
N THR A 155 -5.32 4.98 -0.35
CA THR A 155 -6.48 5.57 0.31
C THR A 155 -7.64 5.61 -0.67
N ALA A 156 -8.78 5.02 -0.26
CA ALA A 156 -10.03 5.08 -1.01
C ALA A 156 -11.07 5.93 -0.26
N SER A 157 -11.85 6.72 -0.97
CA SER A 157 -13.02 7.47 -0.47
C SER A 157 -14.24 7.02 -1.25
N LEU A 158 -15.31 6.66 -0.53
CA LEU A 158 -16.52 5.99 -1.03
C LEU A 158 -17.77 6.69 -0.48
#